data_AF-A0A1G2XRI8-F1
#
_entry.id   AF-A0A1G2XRI8-F1
#
_cell.length_a   1.000
_cell.length_b   1.000
_cell.length_c   1.000
_cell.angle_alpha   90.00
_cell.angle_beta   90.00
_cell.angle_gamma   90.00
#
_symmetry.space_group_name_H-M   'P 1'
#
loop_
_entity.id
_entity.type
_entity.pdbx_description
1 polymer ?
#
loop_
_entity_poly.entity_id
_entity_poly.type
_entity_poly.pdbx_seq_one_letter_code
_entity_poly.pdbx_strand_id
1 'polypeptide(L)'
;MLPESDRNTIVSFHYYMPMEFTHQGAEWTPETKDLSGITWKATEEEKQAVDNHFNKAEDWSKKYNRPINVGEFGAYYKAGAYDRIRWTGYVANSAIRRGFSFHYWEFCSGFGVYDPQRNEWKSNLLNAIVPQKK
;
A
#
# COMPACT_ATOMS: atom_id res chain seq x y z
N MET A 1 23.88 8.42 0.64
CA MET A 1 23.60 9.68 1.36
C MET A 1 22.96 10.63 0.36
N LEU A 2 21.81 11.23 0.68
CA LEU A 2 21.18 12.22 -0.22
C LEU A 2 21.98 13.54 -0.16
N PRO A 3 22.21 14.24 -1.28
CA PRO A 3 22.84 15.55 -1.25
C PRO A 3 22.09 16.51 -0.31
N GLU A 4 22.80 17.10 0.65
CA GLU A 4 22.17 17.96 1.66
C GLU A 4 21.59 19.25 1.07
N SER A 5 22.10 19.76 -0.05
CA SER A 5 21.66 21.03 -0.63
C SER A 5 20.49 20.90 -1.62
N ASP A 6 20.31 19.75 -2.25
CA ASP A 6 19.23 19.56 -3.21
C ASP A 6 17.89 19.46 -2.47
N ARG A 7 17.04 20.49 -2.53
CA ARG A 7 15.70 20.52 -1.90
C ARG A 7 14.55 20.10 -2.81
N ASN A 8 14.82 19.72 -4.06
CA ASN A 8 13.82 19.31 -5.05
C ASN A 8 13.71 17.78 -5.16
N THR A 9 13.82 17.08 -4.02
CA THR A 9 13.80 15.62 -3.94
C THR A 9 12.68 15.14 -3.03
N ILE A 10 11.88 14.19 -3.52
CA ILE A 10 10.89 13.42 -2.75
C ILE A 10 11.44 12.02 -2.54
N VAL A 11 11.37 11.51 -1.30
CA VAL A 11 11.83 10.15 -0.99
C VAL A 11 10.68 9.17 -1.12
N SER A 12 10.92 8.06 -1.83
CA SER A 12 9.92 7.03 -2.06
C SER A 12 10.26 5.74 -1.33
N PHE A 13 9.23 5.05 -0.82
CA PHE A 13 9.33 3.66 -0.37
C PHE A 13 8.13 2.86 -0.87
N HIS A 14 8.28 1.53 -0.95
CA HIS A 14 7.20 0.62 -1.34
C HIS A 14 6.72 -0.12 -0.10
N TYR A 15 5.40 -0.32 0.04
CA TYR A 15 4.81 -0.93 1.22
C TYR A 15 3.96 -2.15 0.87
N TYR A 16 4.46 -3.32 1.23
CA TYR A 16 3.81 -4.60 0.97
C TYR A 16 3.71 -5.49 2.21
N MET A 17 3.93 -4.93 3.40
CA MET A 17 3.92 -5.73 4.63
C MET A 17 2.48 -6.02 5.11
N PRO A 18 2.19 -7.26 5.56
CA PRO A 18 3.03 -8.46 5.48
C PRO A 18 3.14 -9.01 4.04
N MET A 19 4.35 -9.41 3.63
CA MET A 19 4.59 -9.95 2.28
C MET A 19 3.79 -11.22 2.02
N GLU A 20 3.65 -12.05 3.05
CA GLU A 20 2.87 -13.28 3.04
C GLU A 20 1.39 -13.02 2.76
N PHE A 21 0.86 -11.87 3.16
CA PHE A 21 -0.50 -11.47 2.84
C PHE A 21 -0.60 -10.87 1.42
N THR A 22 0.25 -9.89 1.11
CA THR A 22 0.14 -9.10 -0.13
C THR A 22 0.57 -9.88 -1.37
N HIS A 23 1.43 -10.89 -1.24
CA HIS A 23 1.98 -11.68 -2.33
C HIS A 23 1.68 -13.18 -2.21
N GLN A 24 0.73 -13.61 -1.37
CA GLN A 24 0.31 -15.01 -1.34
C GLN A 24 -0.08 -15.50 -2.73
N GLY A 25 0.54 -16.60 -3.16
CA GLY A 25 0.29 -17.19 -4.46
C GLY A 25 0.93 -16.45 -5.64
N ALA A 26 1.73 -15.39 -5.44
CA ALA A 26 2.41 -14.68 -6.51
C ALA A 26 3.52 -15.56 -7.11
N GLU A 27 3.38 -15.91 -8.39
CA GLU A 27 4.23 -16.90 -9.07
C GLU A 27 5.70 -16.49 -9.14
N TRP A 28 5.97 -15.19 -9.10
CA TRP A 28 7.30 -14.60 -9.20
C TRP A 28 7.97 -14.38 -7.83
N THR A 29 7.31 -14.73 -6.73
CA THR A 29 7.86 -14.57 -5.37
C THR A 29 8.03 -15.96 -4.74
N PRO A 30 9.22 -16.59 -4.83
CA PRO A 30 9.46 -17.96 -4.37
C PRO A 30 9.04 -18.23 -2.93
N GLU A 31 9.11 -17.23 -2.05
CA GLU A 31 8.81 -17.32 -0.63
C GLU A 31 7.30 -17.33 -0.34
N THR A 32 6.49 -16.76 -1.24
CA THR A 32 5.04 -16.60 -1.03
C THR A 32 4.18 -17.30 -2.09
N LYS A 33 4.79 -17.85 -3.15
CA LYS A 33 4.07 -18.50 -4.28
C LYS A 33 3.20 -19.69 -3.86
N ASP A 34 3.56 -20.38 -2.79
CA ASP A 34 2.84 -21.56 -2.29
C ASP A 34 1.93 -21.22 -1.10
N LEU A 35 1.89 -19.94 -0.69
CA LEU A 35 1.01 -19.47 0.37
C LEU A 35 -0.39 -19.18 -0.15
N SER A 36 -1.39 -19.44 0.68
CA SER A 36 -2.78 -19.09 0.43
C SER A 36 -3.57 -18.98 1.73
N GLY A 37 -4.70 -18.29 1.70
CA GLY A 37 -5.59 -18.15 2.86
C GLY A 37 -5.08 -17.22 3.95
N ILE A 38 -4.00 -16.47 3.72
CA ILE A 38 -3.50 -15.47 4.67
C ILE A 38 -4.46 -14.28 4.65
N THR A 39 -4.91 -13.86 5.84
CA THR A 39 -5.90 -12.79 5.96
C THR A 39 -5.31 -11.53 6.56
N TRP A 40 -5.96 -10.40 6.31
CA TRP A 40 -5.72 -9.14 7.01
C TRP A 40 -7.06 -8.56 7.49
N LYS A 41 -7.30 -8.62 8.79
CA LYS A 41 -8.62 -8.38 9.39
C LYS A 41 -8.79 -6.98 9.96
N ALA A 42 -7.76 -6.14 9.88
CA ALA A 42 -7.70 -4.84 10.54
C ALA A 42 -7.80 -4.99 12.07
N THR A 43 -7.14 -5.99 12.65
CA THR A 43 -6.98 -6.05 14.11
C THR A 43 -6.14 -4.86 14.58
N GLU A 44 -6.19 -4.55 15.86
CA GLU A 44 -5.40 -3.44 16.41
C GLU A 44 -3.90 -3.69 16.25
N GLU A 45 -3.45 -4.94 16.38
CA GLU A 45 -2.05 -5.32 16.16
C GLU A 45 -1.62 -5.11 14.71
N GLU A 46 -2.44 -5.52 13.76
CA GLU A 46 -2.19 -5.34 12.32
C GLU A 46 -2.13 -3.86 11.92
N LYS A 47 -3.07 -3.07 12.44
CA LYS A 47 -3.11 -1.61 12.24
C LYS A 47 -1.89 -0.95 12.85
N GLN A 48 -1.55 -1.30 14.09
CA GLN A 48 -0.40 -0.75 14.80
C GLN A 48 0.91 -1.10 14.09
N ALA A 49 1.03 -2.28 13.49
CA ALA A 49 2.19 -2.64 12.68
C ALA A 49 2.35 -1.69 11.47
N VAL A 50 1.27 -1.40 10.75
CA VAL A 50 1.28 -0.41 9.64
C VAL A 50 1.69 0.96 10.16
N ASP A 51 1.07 1.43 11.25
CA ASP A 51 1.38 2.75 11.81
C ASP A 51 2.82 2.85 12.32
N ASN A 52 3.36 1.81 12.93
CA ASN A 52 4.75 1.78 13.38
C ASN A 52 5.74 1.91 12.21
N HIS A 53 5.46 1.26 11.08
CA HIS A 53 6.29 1.39 9.88
C HIS A 53 6.20 2.81 9.30
N PHE A 54 4.99 3.36 9.21
CA PHE A 54 4.77 4.70 8.66
C PHE A 54 5.32 5.81 9.58
N ASN A 55 5.26 5.63 10.90
CA ASN A 55 5.87 6.54 11.87
C ASN A 55 7.39 6.61 11.69
N LYS A 56 8.07 5.49 11.40
CA LYS A 56 9.51 5.53 11.08
C LYS A 56 9.81 6.40 9.86
N ALA A 57 8.99 6.31 8.81
CA ALA A 57 9.13 7.15 7.63
C ALA A 57 8.82 8.62 7.93
N GLU A 58 7.82 8.89 8.78
CA GLU A 58 7.45 10.24 9.21
C GLU A 58 8.52 10.90 10.08
N ASP A 59 9.08 10.18 11.06
CA ASP A 59 10.16 10.66 11.90
C ASP A 59 11.40 10.99 11.07
N TRP A 60 11.70 10.14 10.08
CA TRP A 60 12.75 10.41 9.11
C TRP A 60 12.44 11.66 8.27
N SER A 61 11.21 11.78 7.76
CA SER A 61 10.74 12.94 6.99
C SER A 61 10.90 14.25 7.75
N LYS A 62 10.47 14.28 9.02
CA LYS A 62 10.61 15.43 9.92
C LYS A 62 12.08 15.76 10.20
N LYS A 63 12.90 14.74 10.48
CA LYS A 63 14.33 14.93 10.79
C LYS A 63 15.12 15.52 9.63
N TYR A 64 14.86 15.07 8.40
CA TYR A 64 15.62 15.47 7.21
C TYR A 64 14.91 16.53 6.36
N ASN A 65 13.72 16.95 6.76
CA ASN A 65 12.86 17.89 6.05
C ASN A 65 12.63 17.48 4.58
N ARG A 66 12.16 16.24 4.37
CA ARG A 66 11.94 15.64 3.05
C ARG A 66 10.52 15.10 2.91
N PRO A 67 9.78 15.45 1.84
CA PRO A 67 8.50 14.83 1.54
C PRO A 67 8.65 13.34 1.26
N ILE A 68 7.58 12.58 1.53
CA ILE A 68 7.52 11.14 1.33
C ILE A 68 6.47 10.78 0.28
N ASN A 69 6.81 9.78 -0.51
CA ASN A 69 5.94 9.08 -1.44
C ASN A 69 5.87 7.60 -1.08
N VAL A 70 4.67 7.05 -0.96
CA VAL A 70 4.45 5.59 -0.98
C VAL A 70 4.34 5.19 -2.44
N GLY A 71 5.47 4.87 -3.06
CA GLY A 71 5.58 4.66 -4.50
C GLY A 71 4.82 3.45 -5.01
N GLU A 72 4.67 2.44 -4.17
CA GLU A 72 3.86 1.26 -4.47
C GLU A 72 3.24 0.71 -3.18
N PHE A 73 1.99 0.28 -3.28
CA PHE A 73 1.34 -0.57 -2.30
C PHE A 73 0.15 -1.27 -2.96
N GLY A 74 -0.08 -2.53 -2.58
CA GLY A 74 -1.19 -3.31 -3.10
C GLY A 74 -1.20 -4.72 -2.51
N ALA A 75 -2.30 -5.44 -2.72
CA ALA A 75 -2.40 -6.86 -2.40
C ALA A 75 -2.86 -7.64 -3.63
N TYR A 76 -2.18 -8.75 -3.93
CA TYR A 76 -2.38 -9.58 -5.11
C TYR A 76 -3.79 -10.17 -5.16
N TYR A 77 -4.34 -10.40 -6.35
CA TYR A 77 -5.74 -10.82 -6.52
C TYR A 77 -6.09 -12.15 -5.83
N LYS A 78 -5.08 -12.99 -5.55
CA LYS A 78 -5.26 -14.28 -4.85
C LYS A 78 -5.57 -14.14 -3.36
N ALA A 79 -5.30 -12.98 -2.76
CA ALA A 79 -5.75 -12.67 -1.40
C ALA A 79 -7.26 -12.42 -1.34
N GLY A 80 -7.89 -12.71 -0.20
CA GLY A 80 -9.34 -12.52 -0.02
C GLY A 80 -9.80 -11.09 -0.31
N ALA A 81 -10.81 -10.91 -1.16
CA ALA A 81 -11.23 -9.60 -1.66
C ALA A 81 -11.52 -8.56 -0.55
N TYR A 82 -12.21 -8.96 0.52
CA TYR A 82 -12.48 -8.08 1.66
C TYR A 82 -11.24 -7.74 2.47
N ASP A 83 -10.29 -8.67 2.61
CA ASP A 83 -9.01 -8.41 3.26
C ASP A 83 -8.18 -7.40 2.44
N ARG A 84 -8.16 -7.56 1.11
CA ARG A 84 -7.50 -6.63 0.19
C ARG A 84 -8.06 -5.21 0.32
N ILE A 85 -9.39 -5.06 0.36
CA ILE A 85 -10.06 -3.76 0.51
C ILE A 85 -9.69 -3.12 1.85
N ARG A 86 -9.78 -3.87 2.96
CA ARG A 86 -9.44 -3.36 4.30
C ARG A 86 -7.98 -2.91 4.37
N TRP A 87 -7.05 -3.75 3.93
CA TRP A 87 -5.63 -3.46 3.97
C TRP A 87 -5.31 -2.24 3.10
N THR A 88 -5.83 -2.20 1.86
CA THR A 88 -5.59 -1.09 0.93
C THR A 88 -6.11 0.22 1.50
N GLY A 89 -7.33 0.21 2.05
CA GLY A 89 -7.92 1.37 2.68
C GLY A 89 -7.14 1.85 3.90
N TYR A 90 -6.64 0.94 4.73
CA TYR A 90 -5.85 1.32 5.90
C TYR A 90 -4.51 1.95 5.50
N VAL A 91 -3.80 1.34 4.54
CA VAL A 91 -2.51 1.86 4.05
C VAL A 91 -2.68 3.22 3.37
N ALA A 92 -3.67 3.39 2.50
CA ALA A 92 -3.96 4.67 1.86
C ALA A 92 -4.28 5.75 2.90
N ASN A 93 -5.14 5.46 3.88
CA ASN A 93 -5.45 6.40 4.96
C ASN A 93 -4.22 6.70 5.84
N SER A 94 -3.34 5.73 6.06
CA SER A 94 -2.09 5.94 6.80
C SER A 94 -1.12 6.90 6.08
N ALA A 95 -1.08 6.86 4.75
CA ALA A 95 -0.35 7.85 3.95
C ALA A 95 -1.00 9.24 4.04
N ILE A 96 -2.33 9.31 3.87
CA ILE A 96 -3.10 10.56 3.92
C ILE A 96 -2.92 11.28 5.27
N ARG A 97 -3.04 10.55 6.40
CA ARG A 97 -2.90 11.12 7.75
C ARG A 97 -1.54 11.80 7.98
N ARG A 98 -0.51 11.39 7.24
CA ARG A 98 0.87 11.90 7.37
C ARG A 98 1.25 12.87 6.26
N GLY A 99 0.32 13.20 5.36
CA GLY A 99 0.58 14.07 4.21
C GLY A 99 1.49 13.45 3.15
N PHE A 100 1.59 12.12 3.10
CA PHE A 100 2.40 11.43 2.09
C PHE A 100 1.63 11.35 0.77
N SER A 101 2.34 11.55 -0.34
CA SER A 101 1.86 11.14 -1.66
C SER A 101 1.86 9.60 -1.75
N PHE A 102 1.02 9.01 -2.60
CA PHE A 102 0.98 7.56 -2.78
C PHE A 102 0.50 7.15 -4.17
N HIS A 103 0.89 5.94 -4.58
CA HIS A 103 0.49 5.32 -5.84
C HIS A 103 0.12 3.85 -5.61
N TYR A 104 -1.11 3.48 -5.99
CA TYR A 104 -1.58 2.11 -5.87
C TYR A 104 -0.93 1.22 -6.92
N TRP A 105 -0.44 0.05 -6.49
CA TRP A 105 0.01 -1.01 -7.37
C TRP A 105 -1.11 -2.04 -7.51
N GLU A 106 -1.72 -2.22 -8.68
CA GLU A 106 -1.55 -1.42 -9.91
C GLU A 106 -2.90 -1.25 -10.64
N PHE A 107 -2.86 -0.74 -11.87
CA PHE A 107 -4.05 -0.33 -12.59
C PHE A 107 -4.96 -1.49 -12.98
N CYS A 108 -4.49 -2.50 -13.72
CA CYS A 108 -5.37 -3.43 -14.42
C CYS A 108 -4.83 -4.86 -14.64
N SER A 109 -3.82 -5.30 -13.90
CA SER A 109 -3.25 -6.64 -13.94
C SER A 109 -3.50 -7.39 -12.62
N GLY A 110 -2.50 -8.13 -12.11
CA GLY A 110 -2.60 -8.99 -10.95
C GLY A 110 -3.00 -8.30 -9.63
N PHE A 111 -2.82 -6.99 -9.52
CA PHE A 111 -3.30 -6.21 -8.37
C PHE A 111 -4.47 -5.31 -8.75
N GLY A 112 -4.68 -5.12 -10.05
CA GLY A 112 -5.59 -4.22 -10.74
C GLY A 112 -6.82 -3.78 -9.97
N VAL A 113 -6.99 -2.46 -9.86
CA VAL A 113 -8.22 -1.79 -9.42
C VAL A 113 -9.23 -1.60 -10.56
N TYR A 114 -8.81 -1.78 -11.81
CA TYR A 114 -9.63 -1.64 -13.01
C TYR A 114 -9.64 -2.94 -13.82
N ASP A 115 -10.78 -3.25 -14.43
CA ASP A 115 -10.98 -4.38 -15.34
C ASP A 115 -11.08 -3.86 -16.79
N PRO A 116 -10.07 -4.10 -17.63
CA PRO A 116 -10.04 -3.59 -18.99
C PRO A 116 -10.94 -4.37 -19.95
N GLN A 117 -11.33 -5.61 -19.61
CA GLN A 117 -12.26 -6.40 -20.43
C GLN A 117 -13.70 -5.90 -20.24
N ARG A 118 -14.04 -5.55 -19.01
CA ARG A 118 -15.37 -5.02 -18.65
C ARG A 118 -15.47 -3.51 -18.82
N ASN A 119 -14.33 -2.81 -18.94
CA ASN A 119 -14.24 -1.35 -18.90
C ASN A 119 -14.85 -0.78 -17.60
N GLU A 120 -14.52 -1.40 -16.47
CA GLU A 120 -15.15 -1.12 -15.17
C GLU A 120 -14.10 -1.00 -14.05
N TRP A 121 -14.37 -0.10 -13.10
CA TRP A 121 -13.61 -0.04 -11.85
C TRP A 121 -14.11 -1.09 -10.85
N LYS A 122 -13.20 -1.66 -10.07
CA LYS A 122 -13.53 -2.44 -8.86
C LYS A 122 -13.90 -1.45 -7.76
N SER A 123 -15.14 -0.95 -7.77
CA SER A 123 -15.59 0.21 -6.99
C SER A 123 -15.21 0.16 -5.51
N ASN A 124 -15.33 -0.99 -4.84
CA ASN A 124 -14.96 -1.12 -3.43
C ASN A 124 -13.47 -0.90 -3.17
N LEU A 125 -12.62 -1.36 -4.10
CA LEU A 125 -11.17 -1.18 -4.01
C LEU A 125 -10.78 0.25 -4.41
N LEU A 126 -11.42 0.82 -5.43
CA LEU A 126 -11.25 2.23 -5.81
C LEU A 126 -11.61 3.15 -4.65
N ASN A 127 -12.75 2.92 -3.98
CA ASN A 127 -13.20 3.70 -2.84
C ASN A 127 -12.26 3.59 -1.63
N ALA A 128 -11.52 2.48 -1.51
CA ALA A 128 -10.50 2.33 -0.48
C ALA A 128 -9.25 3.18 -0.76
N ILE A 129 -8.96 3.48 -2.02
CA ILE A 129 -7.78 4.26 -2.45
C ILE A 129 -8.10 5.76 -2.50
N VAL A 130 -9.26 6.12 -3.03
CA VAL A 130 -9.65 7.52 -3.26
C VAL A 130 -10.21 8.12 -1.97
N PRO A 131 -9.64 9.25 -1.48
CA PRO A 131 -10.21 9.97 -0.34
C PRO A 131 -11.67 10.35 -0.64
N GLN A 132 -12.58 9.92 0.23
CA GLN A 132 -13.98 10.29 0.10
C GLN A 132 -14.11 11.79 0.46
N LYS A 133 -14.76 12.56 -0.41
CA LYS A 133 -15.13 13.94 -0.09
C LYS A 133 -16.08 13.89 1.11
N LYS A 134 -15.73 14.63 2.18
CA LYS A 134 -16.66 14.92 3.28
C LYS A 134 -17.75 15.87 2.81
#